data_AF-A0A6S6TP20-F1
#
_entry.id   AF-A0A6S6TP20-F1
#
_cell.length_a   1.000
_cell.length_b   1.000
_cell.length_c   1.000
_cell.angle_alpha   90.00
_cell.angle_beta   90.00
_cell.angle_gamma   90.00
#
_symmetry.space_group_name_H-M   'P 1'
#
loop_
_entity.id
_entity.type
_entity.pdbx_description
1 polymer ?
#
loop_
_entity_poly.entity_id
_entity_poly.type
_entity_poly.pdbx_seq_one_letter_code
_entity_poly.pdbx_strand_id
1 'polypeptide(L)'
;MKLGFLVDLNLCMGCKGCEIACKVENEVPLSSWRLRVKYIDMGSFPDTSRSFTPLRCNHCENAPCERICPVSALHYLDNGIVNIDSERCIGCAGCMMACPYGAIYMDPESNTADKCTYCAHRIEGGLMPACVVACPVEANIFGDVEDETSQISRYIMEHQGNVQVRKPEKHTNPLHYYVGGGNNTLNPLAHERIEGYGLFNNITTLDHPGNPNRSILDRFLEPIFGHPNDDLGNESFLDMPNANAGKAEDKGGH
;
A
#
# COMPACT_ATOMS: atom_id res chain seq x y z
N MET A 1 -11.48 3.86 -28.05
CA MET A 1 -12.05 3.50 -26.75
C MET A 1 -10.90 3.33 -25.80
N LYS A 2 -10.85 4.20 -24.80
CA LYS A 2 -9.79 4.22 -23.80
C LYS A 2 -10.45 4.27 -22.44
N LEU A 3 -10.38 3.17 -21.72
CA LEU A 3 -11.09 3.05 -20.45
C LEU A 3 -10.33 3.76 -19.34
N GLY A 4 -11.04 4.62 -18.62
CA GLY A 4 -10.54 5.32 -17.45
C GLY A 4 -11.43 5.12 -16.23
N PHE A 5 -10.88 5.46 -15.08
CA PHE A 5 -11.55 5.36 -13.80
C PHE A 5 -11.41 6.70 -13.07
N LEU A 6 -12.46 7.15 -12.41
CA LEU A 6 -12.45 8.36 -11.59
C LEU A 6 -13.01 8.05 -10.20
N VAL A 7 -12.42 8.65 -9.17
CA VAL A 7 -12.94 8.59 -7.80
C VAL A 7 -13.21 9.99 -7.28
N ASP A 8 -14.46 10.28 -6.94
CA ASP A 8 -14.81 11.48 -6.19
C ASP A 8 -14.59 11.24 -4.69
N LEU A 9 -13.54 11.85 -4.16
CA LEU A 9 -13.14 11.77 -2.77
C LEU A 9 -14.03 12.61 -1.85
N ASN A 10 -14.84 13.54 -2.38
CA ASN A 10 -15.82 14.27 -1.58
C ASN A 10 -17.02 13.39 -1.21
N LEU A 11 -17.37 12.41 -2.06
CA LEU A 11 -18.43 11.45 -1.82
C LEU A 11 -17.94 10.23 -1.03
N CYS A 12 -16.66 9.88 -1.12
CA CYS A 12 -16.13 8.66 -0.54
C CYS A 12 -16.18 8.68 1.00
N MET A 13 -17.15 7.96 1.56
CA MET A 13 -17.31 7.78 3.02
C MET A 13 -16.42 6.67 3.63
N GLY A 14 -15.53 6.05 2.85
CA GLY A 14 -14.60 5.05 3.37
C GLY A 14 -15.20 3.71 3.81
N CYS A 15 -16.41 3.35 3.34
CA CYS A 15 -17.14 2.15 3.79
C CYS A 15 -16.49 0.79 3.43
N LYS A 16 -15.42 0.79 2.63
CA LYS A 16 -14.70 -0.41 2.15
C LYS A 16 -15.53 -1.41 1.33
N GLY A 17 -16.76 -1.06 0.93
CA GLY A 17 -17.58 -1.93 0.06
C GLY A 17 -16.91 -2.27 -1.26
N CYS A 18 -16.23 -1.30 -1.88
CA CYS A 18 -15.49 -1.52 -3.12
C CYS A 18 -14.27 -2.47 -2.95
N GLU A 19 -13.61 -2.44 -1.79
CA GLU A 19 -12.47 -3.31 -1.44
C GLU A 19 -12.93 -4.77 -1.31
N ILE A 20 -14.05 -5.01 -0.62
CA ILE A 20 -14.65 -6.34 -0.47
C ILE A 20 -15.19 -6.85 -1.81
N ALA A 21 -15.92 -6.02 -2.57
CA ALA A 21 -16.46 -6.41 -3.86
C ALA A 21 -15.37 -6.81 -4.85
N CYS A 22 -14.26 -6.07 -4.89
CA CYS A 22 -13.11 -6.44 -5.71
C CYS A 22 -12.51 -7.79 -5.30
N LYS A 23 -12.47 -8.07 -3.99
CA LYS A 23 -11.90 -9.29 -3.44
C LYS A 23 -12.74 -10.52 -3.79
N VAL A 24 -14.06 -10.43 -3.59
CA VAL A 24 -14.99 -11.51 -3.92
C VAL A 24 -15.04 -11.76 -5.43
N GLU A 25 -15.17 -10.70 -6.23
CA GLU A 25 -15.31 -10.83 -7.69
C GLU A 25 -14.09 -11.46 -8.37
N ASN A 26 -12.90 -11.20 -7.85
CA ASN A 26 -11.64 -11.62 -8.48
C ASN A 26 -10.90 -12.68 -7.66
N GLU A 27 -11.56 -13.28 -6.65
CA GLU A 27 -11.00 -14.32 -5.78
C GLU A 27 -9.62 -13.96 -5.21
N VAL A 28 -9.45 -12.69 -4.83
CA VAL A 28 -8.15 -12.18 -4.36
C VAL A 28 -7.80 -12.82 -3.01
N PRO A 29 -6.58 -13.36 -2.80
CA PRO A 29 -6.20 -14.00 -1.55
C PRO A 29 -6.33 -13.09 -0.32
N LEU A 30 -6.59 -13.68 0.85
CA LEU A 30 -6.86 -12.92 2.09
C LEU A 30 -5.73 -11.95 2.48
N SER A 31 -4.48 -12.30 2.21
CA SER A 31 -3.29 -11.47 2.48
C SER A 31 -3.08 -10.33 1.48
N SER A 32 -3.78 -10.34 0.34
CA SER A 32 -3.56 -9.45 -0.79
C SER A 32 -4.79 -8.61 -1.14
N TRP A 33 -4.57 -7.57 -1.95
CA TRP A 33 -5.61 -6.63 -2.34
C TRP A 33 -5.28 -5.97 -3.69
N ARG A 34 -6.22 -6.00 -4.64
CA ARG A 34 -6.17 -5.23 -5.90
C ARG A 34 -6.62 -3.76 -5.71
N LEU A 35 -7.38 -3.49 -4.65
CA LEU A 35 -7.92 -2.19 -4.26
C LEU A 35 -7.89 -2.09 -2.73
N ARG A 36 -7.42 -0.96 -2.18
CA ARG A 36 -7.44 -0.69 -0.74
C ARG A 36 -7.96 0.72 -0.47
N VAL A 37 -8.84 0.88 0.51
CA VAL A 37 -9.22 2.21 0.99
C VAL A 37 -8.28 2.63 2.11
N LYS A 38 -7.39 3.59 1.81
CA LYS A 38 -6.53 4.25 2.80
C LYS A 38 -7.32 5.39 3.45
N TYR A 39 -7.04 5.69 4.71
CA TYR A 39 -7.49 6.92 5.33
C TYR A 39 -6.30 7.66 5.96
N ILE A 40 -6.45 8.97 6.08
CA ILE A 40 -5.54 9.83 6.83
C ILE A 40 -6.37 10.73 7.74
N ASP A 41 -5.90 10.91 8.97
CA ASP A 41 -6.43 11.91 9.90
C ASP A 41 -5.60 13.18 9.78
N MET A 42 -6.27 14.32 9.74
CA MET A 42 -5.66 15.62 9.52
C MET A 42 -6.19 16.62 10.53
N GLY A 43 -5.34 17.58 10.88
CA GLY A 43 -5.66 18.64 11.84
C GLY A 43 -5.49 18.20 13.29
N SER A 44 -5.88 19.09 14.19
CA SER A 44 -5.78 18.92 15.65
C SER A 44 -7.08 19.39 16.29
N PHE A 45 -7.49 18.77 17.40
CA PHE A 45 -8.72 19.15 18.10
C PHE A 45 -8.78 20.68 18.36
N PRO A 46 -9.91 21.35 18.07
CA PRO A 46 -11.21 20.81 17.63
C PRO A 46 -11.34 20.59 16.11
N ASP A 47 -10.39 21.09 15.32
CA ASP A 47 -10.44 21.06 13.85
C ASP A 47 -9.78 19.80 13.29
N THR A 48 -10.42 18.65 13.51
CA THR A 48 -9.98 17.36 12.97
C THR A 48 -10.84 16.92 11.78
N SER A 49 -10.21 16.26 10.81
CA SER A 49 -10.89 15.69 9.66
C SER A 49 -10.25 14.36 9.26
N ARG A 50 -11.03 13.50 8.60
CA ARG A 50 -10.56 12.24 8.02
C ARG A 50 -10.86 12.23 6.53
N SER A 51 -9.85 11.91 5.74
CA SER A 51 -9.99 11.71 4.29
C SER A 51 -9.83 10.24 3.94
N PHE A 52 -10.61 9.76 2.97
CA PHE A 52 -10.59 8.39 2.50
C PHE A 52 -10.16 8.33 1.03
N THR A 53 -9.23 7.44 0.69
CA THR A 53 -8.69 7.27 -0.66
C THR A 53 -8.75 5.81 -1.08
N PRO A 54 -9.63 5.46 -2.01
CA PRO A 54 -9.56 4.20 -2.73
C PRO A 54 -8.33 4.17 -3.66
N LEU A 55 -7.35 3.32 -3.35
CA LEU A 55 -6.12 3.14 -4.10
C LEU A 55 -6.13 1.80 -4.85
N ARG A 56 -5.92 1.84 -6.16
CA ARG A 56 -5.82 0.67 -7.05
C ARG A 56 -4.83 0.93 -8.19
N CYS A 57 -4.70 -0.02 -9.13
CA CYS A 57 -3.90 0.19 -10.35
C CYS A 57 -4.42 1.41 -11.13
N ASN A 58 -3.49 2.18 -11.68
CA ASN A 58 -3.79 3.41 -12.41
C ASN A 58 -3.96 3.22 -13.92
N HIS A 59 -3.80 1.98 -14.43
CA HIS A 59 -3.87 1.63 -15.86
C HIS A 59 -3.17 2.66 -16.74
N CYS A 60 -1.89 2.88 -16.42
CA CYS A 60 -1.07 3.93 -17.00
C CYS A 60 -0.91 3.76 -18.51
N GLU A 61 -1.08 4.84 -19.27
CA GLU A 61 -0.79 4.85 -20.71
C GLU A 61 0.71 4.64 -20.98
N ASN A 62 1.58 5.10 -20.07
CA ASN A 62 3.01 4.86 -20.12
C ASN A 62 3.45 3.95 -18.96
N ALA A 63 3.00 2.69 -18.95
CA ALA A 63 3.15 1.78 -17.83
C ALA A 63 4.59 1.24 -17.71
N PRO A 64 5.33 1.57 -16.65
CA PRO A 64 6.66 1.01 -16.43
C PRO A 64 6.63 -0.50 -16.10
N CYS A 65 5.52 -0.98 -15.51
CA CYS A 65 5.35 -2.39 -15.17
C CYS A 65 5.16 -3.29 -16.40
N GLU A 66 4.61 -2.77 -17.49
CA GLU A 66 4.49 -3.49 -18.75
C GLU A 66 5.89 -3.61 -19.40
N ARG A 67 6.58 -2.49 -19.61
CA ARG A 67 7.90 -2.45 -20.26
C ARG A 67 8.99 -3.27 -19.57
N ILE A 68 8.93 -3.41 -18.24
CA ILE A 68 9.93 -4.19 -17.49
C ILE A 68 9.68 -5.70 -17.58
N CYS A 69 8.51 -6.14 -18.04
CA CYS A 69 8.15 -7.54 -18.03
C CYS A 69 8.92 -8.31 -19.13
N PRO A 70 9.85 -9.23 -18.78
CA PRO A 70 10.70 -9.89 -19.77
C PRO A 70 9.94 -10.92 -20.64
N VAL A 71 8.75 -11.32 -20.20
CA VAL A 71 7.92 -12.36 -20.83
C VAL A 71 6.60 -11.81 -21.38
N SER A 72 6.42 -10.49 -21.35
CA SER A 72 5.18 -9.82 -21.79
C SER A 72 3.92 -10.40 -21.13
N ALA A 73 4.01 -10.78 -19.86
CA ALA A 73 2.84 -11.19 -19.07
C ALA A 73 1.94 -9.98 -18.77
N LEU A 74 2.54 -8.84 -18.45
CA LEU A 74 1.85 -7.55 -18.46
C LEU A 74 1.83 -7.03 -19.89
N HIS A 75 0.65 -6.61 -20.36
CA HIS A 75 0.42 -6.15 -21.73
C HIS A 75 -0.78 -5.19 -21.78
N TYR A 76 -0.90 -4.43 -22.86
CA TYR A 76 -2.08 -3.59 -23.12
C TYR A 76 -3.15 -4.39 -23.87
N LEU A 77 -4.41 -4.20 -23.47
CA LEU A 77 -5.57 -4.53 -24.29
C LEU A 77 -5.91 -3.33 -25.21
N ASP A 78 -6.68 -3.58 -26.27
CA ASP A 78 -7.10 -2.55 -27.24
C ASP A 78 -7.84 -1.37 -26.62
N ASN A 79 -8.46 -1.58 -25.46
CA ASN A 79 -9.21 -0.57 -24.71
C ASN A 79 -8.37 0.21 -23.68
N GLY A 80 -7.04 0.05 -23.69
CA GLY A 80 -6.10 0.74 -22.80
C GLY A 80 -5.90 0.10 -21.43
N ILE A 81 -6.60 -1.00 -21.11
CA ILE A 81 -6.35 -1.75 -19.87
C ILE A 81 -4.95 -2.37 -19.94
N VAL A 82 -4.05 -1.94 -19.05
CA VAL A 82 -2.86 -2.74 -18.71
C VAL A 82 -3.35 -4.01 -18.04
N ASN A 83 -3.34 -5.15 -18.71
CA ASN A 83 -3.78 -6.44 -18.22
C ASN A 83 -2.59 -7.32 -17.78
N ILE A 84 -2.88 -8.48 -17.17
CA ILE A 84 -1.87 -9.47 -16.80
C ILE A 84 -2.33 -10.86 -17.22
N ASP A 85 -1.44 -11.57 -17.91
CA ASP A 85 -1.54 -12.98 -18.23
C ASP A 85 -0.73 -13.78 -17.21
N SER A 86 -1.43 -14.49 -16.32
CA SER A 86 -0.80 -15.29 -15.28
C SER A 86 -0.09 -16.54 -15.81
N GLU A 87 -0.52 -17.11 -16.94
CA GLU A 87 0.11 -18.30 -17.53
C GLU A 87 1.50 -17.99 -18.10
N ARG A 88 1.69 -16.76 -18.60
CA ARG A 88 2.98 -16.27 -19.06
C ARG A 88 3.90 -15.78 -17.94
N CYS A 89 3.35 -15.52 -16.75
CA CYS A 89 4.08 -14.88 -15.67
C CYS A 89 5.09 -15.84 -15.03
N ILE A 90 6.37 -15.46 -15.03
CA ILE A 90 7.46 -16.27 -14.44
C ILE A 90 7.78 -15.91 -12.99
N GLY A 91 6.95 -15.10 -12.32
CA GLY A 91 7.14 -14.76 -10.91
C GLY A 91 8.33 -13.87 -10.55
N CYS A 92 8.99 -13.23 -11.53
CA CYS A 92 10.24 -12.47 -11.29
C CYS A 92 10.11 -11.18 -10.45
N ALA A 93 8.89 -10.75 -10.13
CA ALA A 93 8.58 -9.53 -9.36
C ALA A 93 9.13 -8.19 -9.89
N GLY A 94 9.75 -8.14 -11.08
CA GLY A 94 10.28 -6.90 -11.65
C GLY A 94 9.22 -5.80 -11.81
N CYS A 95 8.00 -6.18 -12.19
CA CYS A 95 6.87 -5.26 -12.31
C CYS A 95 6.48 -4.60 -10.99
N MET A 96 6.66 -5.26 -9.85
CA MET A 96 6.40 -4.67 -8.53
C MET A 96 7.37 -3.53 -8.23
N MET A 97 8.65 -3.72 -8.55
CA MET A 97 9.67 -2.70 -8.38
C MET A 97 9.47 -1.50 -9.32
N ALA A 98 8.97 -1.76 -10.54
CA ALA A 98 8.71 -0.72 -11.51
C ALA A 98 7.45 0.11 -11.21
N CYS A 99 6.45 -0.45 -10.54
CA CYS A 99 5.18 0.23 -10.29
C CYS A 99 5.34 1.33 -9.22
N PRO A 100 5.24 2.63 -9.56
CA PRO A 100 5.45 3.69 -8.58
C PRO A 100 4.30 3.80 -7.57
N TYR A 101 3.21 3.06 -7.78
CA TYR A 101 1.99 3.12 -6.98
C TYR A 101 1.86 2.00 -5.95
N GLY A 102 2.74 1.00 -6.00
CA GLY A 102 2.62 -0.21 -5.18
C GLY A 102 1.32 -0.98 -5.45
N ALA A 103 0.86 -0.97 -6.71
CA ALA A 103 -0.44 -1.54 -7.10
C ALA A 103 -0.36 -3.01 -7.56
N ILE A 104 0.83 -3.61 -7.50
CA ILE A 104 1.12 -4.99 -7.93
C ILE A 104 1.66 -5.76 -6.72
N TYR A 105 1.17 -6.97 -6.51
CA TYR A 105 1.67 -7.91 -5.50
C TYR A 105 2.03 -9.25 -6.13
N MET A 106 2.80 -10.09 -5.42
CA MET A 106 2.93 -11.50 -5.77
C MET A 106 1.81 -12.27 -5.11
N ASP A 107 1.01 -12.94 -5.92
CA ASP A 107 -0.03 -13.83 -5.46
C ASP A 107 0.60 -15.04 -4.76
N PRO A 108 0.26 -15.30 -3.47
CA PRO A 108 0.90 -16.36 -2.68
C PRO A 108 0.47 -17.77 -3.10
N GLU A 109 -0.62 -17.92 -3.86
CA GLU A 109 -1.16 -19.22 -4.26
C GLU A 109 -0.60 -19.63 -5.62
N SER A 110 -0.57 -18.70 -6.58
CA SER A 110 -0.06 -18.96 -7.94
C SER A 110 1.43 -18.63 -8.13
N ASN A 111 2.05 -17.90 -7.20
CA ASN A 111 3.40 -17.32 -7.36
C ASN A 111 3.55 -16.41 -8.61
N THR A 112 2.44 -15.88 -9.12
CA THR A 112 2.42 -14.93 -10.23
C THR A 112 2.18 -13.51 -9.72
N ALA A 113 2.55 -12.51 -10.51
CA ALA A 113 2.18 -11.14 -10.16
C ALA A 113 0.67 -10.94 -10.37
N ASP A 114 0.04 -10.13 -9.54
CA ASP A 114 -1.36 -9.76 -9.70
C ASP A 114 -1.63 -8.30 -9.32
N LYS A 115 -2.68 -7.72 -9.90
CA LYS A 115 -3.10 -6.33 -9.77
C LYS A 115 -4.54 -6.12 -10.25
N CYS A 116 -5.10 -4.94 -10.01
CA CYS A 116 -6.36 -4.56 -10.63
C CYS A 116 -6.28 -4.66 -12.18
N THR A 117 -7.36 -5.20 -12.77
CA THR A 117 -7.53 -5.43 -14.21
C THR A 117 -8.69 -4.62 -14.80
N TYR A 118 -9.19 -3.62 -14.06
CA TYR A 118 -10.49 -2.99 -14.30
C TYR A 118 -11.66 -3.98 -14.46
N CYS A 119 -11.53 -5.21 -13.95
CA CYS A 119 -12.51 -6.29 -14.19
C CYS A 119 -12.73 -6.52 -15.69
N ALA A 120 -11.64 -6.64 -16.47
CA ALA A 120 -11.70 -6.91 -17.91
C ALA A 120 -12.70 -8.03 -18.27
N HIS A 121 -12.75 -9.10 -17.47
CA HIS A 121 -13.69 -10.22 -17.62
C HIS A 121 -15.17 -9.81 -17.54
N ARG A 122 -15.51 -8.78 -16.75
CA ARG A 122 -16.86 -8.21 -16.69
C ARG A 122 -17.16 -7.33 -17.88
N ILE A 123 -16.18 -6.51 -18.27
CA ILE A 123 -16.31 -5.55 -19.37
C ILE A 123 -16.56 -6.28 -20.70
N GLU A 124 -15.87 -7.39 -20.94
CA GLU A 124 -16.10 -8.27 -22.10
C GLU A 124 -17.55 -8.78 -22.16
N GLY A 125 -18.19 -9.00 -21.01
CA GLY A 125 -19.60 -9.36 -20.89
C GLY A 125 -20.58 -8.18 -20.86
N GLY A 126 -20.13 -6.94 -21.09
CA GLY A 126 -20.96 -5.75 -21.04
C GLY A 126 -21.36 -5.29 -19.63
N LEU A 127 -20.62 -5.72 -18.60
CA LEU A 127 -20.87 -5.40 -17.20
C LEU A 127 -19.87 -4.38 -16.66
N MET A 128 -20.34 -3.52 -15.74
CA MET A 128 -19.49 -2.57 -15.03
C MET A 128 -18.57 -3.27 -14.01
N PRO A 129 -17.38 -2.71 -13.69
CA PRO A 129 -16.49 -3.26 -12.67
C PRO A 129 -17.18 -3.42 -11.31
N ALA A 130 -16.90 -4.50 -10.58
CA ALA A 130 -17.57 -4.80 -9.31
C ALA A 130 -17.44 -3.67 -8.27
N CYS A 131 -16.28 -3.01 -8.21
CA CYS A 131 -16.03 -1.89 -7.32
C CYS A 131 -16.85 -0.62 -7.64
N VAL A 132 -17.31 -0.47 -8.89
CA VAL A 132 -18.22 0.62 -9.30
C VAL A 132 -19.63 0.29 -8.81
N VAL A 133 -20.12 -0.90 -9.15
CA VAL A 133 -21.47 -1.37 -8.77
C VAL A 133 -21.68 -1.41 -7.26
N ALA A 134 -20.65 -1.78 -6.50
CA ALA A 134 -20.72 -1.90 -5.05
C ALA A 134 -20.66 -0.56 -4.29
N CYS A 135 -20.46 0.58 -4.96
CA CYS A 135 -20.31 1.86 -4.30
C CYS A 135 -21.68 2.49 -3.98
N PRO A 136 -22.12 2.57 -2.70
CA PRO A 136 -23.46 3.06 -2.35
C PRO A 136 -23.64 4.57 -2.56
N VAL A 137 -22.54 5.30 -2.67
CA VAL A 137 -22.48 6.76 -2.85
C VAL A 137 -22.01 7.15 -4.25
N GLU A 138 -21.88 6.17 -5.15
CA GLU A 138 -21.49 6.37 -6.55
C GLU A 138 -20.19 7.18 -6.74
N ALA A 139 -19.28 7.14 -5.76
CA ALA A 139 -18.00 7.84 -5.81
C ALA A 139 -17.05 7.28 -6.88
N ASN A 140 -17.26 6.03 -7.32
CA ASN A 140 -16.44 5.39 -8.35
C ASN A 140 -17.14 5.54 -9.72
N ILE A 141 -16.52 6.25 -10.65
CA ILE A 141 -17.03 6.46 -12.01
C ILE A 141 -16.08 5.77 -13.01
N PHE A 142 -16.62 5.04 -13.97
CA PHE A 142 -15.84 4.28 -14.94
C PHE A 142 -16.44 4.44 -16.33
N GLY A 143 -15.61 4.50 -17.36
CA GLY A 143 -16.08 4.59 -18.74
C GLY A 143 -14.97 4.91 -19.74
N ASP A 144 -15.38 5.16 -20.98
CA ASP A 144 -14.48 5.61 -22.04
C ASP A 144 -14.16 7.09 -21.89
N VAL A 145 -12.88 7.43 -21.71
CA VAL A 145 -12.42 8.82 -21.55
C VAL A 145 -12.24 9.55 -22.87
N GLU A 146 -12.32 8.84 -24.01
CA GLU A 146 -12.30 9.45 -25.34
C GLU A 146 -13.70 9.80 -25.84
N ASP A 147 -14.75 9.19 -25.28
CA ASP A 147 -16.13 9.51 -25.60
C ASP A 147 -16.59 10.71 -24.76
N GLU A 148 -16.77 11.87 -25.40
CA GLU A 148 -17.23 13.11 -24.76
C GLU A 148 -18.63 12.99 -24.11
N THR A 149 -19.44 12.02 -24.55
CA THR A 149 -20.79 11.80 -24.01
C THR A 149 -20.79 10.90 -22.78
N SER A 150 -19.69 10.19 -22.51
CA SER A 150 -19.56 9.27 -21.39
C SER A 150 -19.68 10.01 -20.05
N GLN A 151 -20.15 9.30 -19.02
CA GLN A 151 -20.28 9.87 -17.68
C GLN A 151 -18.93 10.37 -17.15
N ILE A 152 -17.86 9.60 -17.35
CA ILE A 152 -16.53 9.96 -16.87
C ILE A 152 -15.98 11.21 -17.58
N SER A 153 -16.12 11.32 -18.90
CA SER A 153 -15.64 12.47 -19.66
C SER A 153 -16.38 13.74 -19.26
N ARG A 154 -17.72 13.69 -19.15
CA ARG A 154 -18.52 14.81 -18.66
C ARG A 154 -18.13 15.22 -17.25
N TYR A 155 -17.94 14.25 -16.35
CA TYR A 155 -17.54 14.54 -14.97
C TYR A 155 -16.15 15.20 -14.91
N ILE A 156 -15.18 14.73 -15.70
CA ILE A 156 -13.86 15.36 -15.82
C ILE A 156 -13.98 16.78 -16.36
N MET A 157 -14.80 17.01 -17.40
CA MET A 157 -15.03 18.34 -17.98
C MET A 157 -15.67 19.32 -16.99
N GLU A 158 -16.66 18.87 -16.22
CA GLU A 158 -17.33 19.68 -15.20
C GLU A 158 -16.39 20.05 -14.03
N HIS A 159 -15.37 19.23 -13.75
CA HIS A 159 -14.47 19.38 -12.60
C HIS A 159 -13.02 19.69 -12.98
N GLN A 160 -12.72 20.16 -14.20
CA GLN A 160 -11.36 20.28 -14.76
C GLN A 160 -10.32 20.92 -13.81
N GLY A 161 -10.70 21.90 -12.99
CA GLY A 161 -9.81 22.56 -12.03
C GLY A 161 -9.43 21.72 -10.79
N ASN A 162 -10.14 20.62 -10.54
CA ASN A 162 -10.01 19.79 -9.33
C ASN A 162 -9.62 18.33 -9.63
N VAL A 163 -9.46 17.97 -10.91
CA VAL A 163 -9.05 16.63 -11.32
C VAL A 163 -7.55 16.45 -11.08
N GLN A 164 -7.20 15.41 -10.33
CA GLN A 164 -5.82 15.08 -9.98
C GLN A 164 -5.50 13.64 -10.34
N VAL A 165 -4.21 13.37 -10.55
CA VAL A 165 -3.67 12.02 -10.71
C VAL A 165 -2.59 11.78 -9.66
N ARG A 166 -2.32 10.51 -9.36
CA ARG A 166 -1.25 10.18 -8.41
C ARG A 166 0.12 10.25 -9.08
N LYS A 167 1.07 10.84 -8.36
CA LYS A 167 2.50 10.93 -8.72
C LYS A 167 2.74 11.40 -10.16
N PRO A 168 2.22 12.57 -10.57
CA PRO A 168 2.41 13.09 -11.93
C PRO A 168 3.90 13.23 -12.32
N GLU A 169 4.78 13.46 -11.35
CA GLU A 169 6.23 13.53 -11.51
C GLU A 169 6.89 12.21 -12.00
N LYS A 170 6.14 11.10 -12.03
CA LYS A 170 6.59 9.82 -12.57
C LYS A 170 6.31 9.65 -14.06
N HIS A 171 5.62 10.60 -14.70
CA HIS A 171 5.37 10.62 -16.15
C HIS A 171 4.78 9.31 -16.72
N THR A 172 3.92 8.63 -15.94
CA THR A 172 3.28 7.38 -16.37
C THR A 172 1.95 7.60 -17.08
N ASN A 173 1.46 8.84 -17.16
CA ASN A 173 0.16 9.21 -17.74
C ASN A 173 -1.01 8.32 -17.23
N PRO A 174 -1.40 8.43 -15.94
CA PRO A 174 -2.48 7.64 -15.34
C PRO A 174 -3.83 7.85 -16.03
N LEU A 175 -4.60 6.77 -16.20
CA LEU A 175 -6.03 6.81 -16.59
C LEU A 175 -6.96 6.62 -15.38
N HIS A 176 -6.42 6.86 -14.19
CA HIS A 176 -7.13 6.83 -12.93
C HIS A 176 -7.05 8.20 -12.27
N TYR A 177 -8.20 8.86 -12.22
CA TYR A 177 -8.39 10.24 -11.80
C TYR A 177 -9.02 10.30 -10.41
N TYR A 178 -8.77 11.41 -9.74
CA TYR A 178 -9.34 11.74 -8.44
C TYR A 178 -9.90 13.15 -8.47
N VAL A 179 -11.04 13.36 -7.83
CA VAL A 179 -11.63 14.69 -7.61
C VAL A 179 -11.81 14.89 -6.11
N GLY A 180 -11.49 16.08 -5.60
CA GLY A 180 -11.63 16.39 -4.17
C GLY A 180 -10.57 15.76 -3.26
N GLY A 181 -10.86 15.67 -1.96
CA GLY A 181 -10.02 14.98 -0.97
C GLY A 181 -8.76 15.71 -0.48
N GLY A 182 -8.48 16.92 -0.99
CA GLY A 182 -7.36 17.76 -0.56
C GLY A 182 -5.96 17.22 -0.92
N ASN A 183 -4.95 18.10 -0.86
CA ASN A 183 -3.58 17.79 -1.29
C ASN A 183 -2.94 16.67 -0.45
N ASN A 184 -3.22 16.63 0.85
CA ASN A 184 -2.63 15.68 1.81
C ASN A 184 -2.86 14.21 1.43
N THR A 185 -3.96 13.93 0.74
CA THR A 185 -4.40 12.57 0.43
C THR A 185 -3.61 11.96 -0.75
N LEU A 186 -3.28 12.78 -1.75
CA LEU A 186 -2.69 12.33 -3.01
C LEU A 186 -1.23 12.74 -3.17
N ASN A 187 -0.79 13.80 -2.47
CA ASN A 187 0.56 14.30 -2.51
C ASN A 187 1.37 13.78 -1.31
N PRO A 188 2.36 12.90 -1.53
CA PRO A 188 3.19 12.39 -0.45
C PRO A 188 4.05 13.45 0.22
N LEU A 189 4.31 14.60 -0.44
CA LEU A 189 5.09 15.71 0.09
C LEU A 189 4.25 16.71 0.91
N ALA A 190 2.93 16.52 0.97
CA ALA A 190 2.06 17.43 1.72
C ALA A 190 2.08 17.15 3.23
N HIS A 191 2.69 16.05 3.68
CA HIS A 191 2.88 15.78 5.10
C HIS A 191 4.23 16.32 5.58
N GLU A 192 4.19 17.18 6.59
CA GLU A 192 5.40 17.58 7.30
C GLU A 192 5.82 16.48 8.29
N ARG A 193 7.14 16.26 8.40
CA ARG A 193 7.67 15.37 9.43
C ARG A 193 7.44 16.02 10.79
N ILE A 194 6.69 15.34 11.65
CA ILE A 194 6.56 15.76 13.06
C ILE A 194 7.92 15.53 13.73
N GLU A 195 8.64 16.61 14.03
CA GLU A 195 9.87 16.54 14.81
C GLU A 195 9.58 16.02 16.23
N GLY A 196 10.49 15.21 16.79
CA GLY A 196 10.34 14.63 18.13
C GLY A 196 9.47 13.36 18.25
N TYR A 197 8.69 12.99 17.23
CA TYR A 197 7.80 11.81 17.23
C TYR A 197 8.40 10.55 16.58
N GLY A 198 9.70 10.32 16.76
CA GLY A 198 10.33 9.06 16.36
C GLY A 198 10.65 8.25 17.59
N LEU A 199 10.22 6.99 17.62
CA LEU A 199 10.58 6.02 18.66
C LEU A 199 12.11 5.96 18.91
N PHE A 200 12.89 6.36 17.89
CA PHE A 200 14.35 6.42 17.90
C PHE A 200 14.94 7.81 17.61
N ASN A 201 14.12 8.86 17.43
CA ASN A 201 14.65 10.20 17.09
C ASN A 201 15.49 10.81 18.22
N ASN A 202 15.24 10.42 19.48
CA ASN A 202 15.99 10.86 20.65
C ASN A 202 17.05 9.85 21.13
N ILE A 203 17.17 8.70 20.46
CA ILE A 203 18.21 7.71 20.75
C ILE A 203 19.37 7.98 19.79
N THR A 204 20.21 8.95 20.13
CA THR A 204 21.46 9.23 19.41
C THR A 204 22.54 8.20 19.76
N THR A 205 22.39 7.53 20.90
CA THR A 205 23.23 6.45 21.39
C THR A 205 22.34 5.47 22.16
N LEU A 206 22.38 4.19 21.81
CA LEU A 206 21.94 3.14 22.74
C LEU A 206 23.03 3.07 23.81
N ASP A 207 22.68 3.15 25.09
CA ASP A 207 23.60 2.76 26.17
C ASP A 207 23.91 1.28 25.97
N HIS A 208 25.02 1.01 25.31
CA HIS A 208 25.47 -0.34 25.05
C HIS A 208 25.84 -0.97 26.40
N PRO A 209 25.17 -2.05 26.84
CA PRO A 209 25.67 -2.84 27.96
C PRO A 209 27.07 -3.36 27.62
N GLY A 210 27.93 -3.45 28.63
CA GLY A 210 29.32 -3.90 28.45
C GLY A 210 30.34 -2.79 28.22
N ASN A 211 31.62 -3.16 28.34
CA ASN A 211 32.74 -2.22 28.40
C ASN A 211 32.88 -1.38 27.11
N PRO A 212 32.88 -0.03 27.18
CA PRO A 212 32.92 0.86 26.02
C PRO A 212 34.23 0.79 25.22
N ASN A 213 35.29 0.21 25.77
CA ASN A 213 36.57 0.00 25.07
C ASN A 213 36.60 -1.28 24.21
N ARG A 214 35.48 -2.01 24.11
CA ARG A 214 35.38 -3.25 23.33
C ARG A 214 34.55 -3.08 22.07
N SER A 215 34.75 -3.98 21.11
CA SER A 215 34.01 -3.96 19.87
C SER A 215 32.51 -4.17 20.12
N ILE A 216 31.67 -3.66 19.22
CA ILE A 216 30.21 -3.74 19.38
C ILE A 216 29.72 -5.19 19.41
N LEU A 217 30.42 -6.09 18.72
CA LEU A 217 30.10 -7.51 18.69
C LEU A 217 30.40 -8.16 20.04
N ASP A 218 31.56 -7.85 20.62
CA ASP A 218 31.96 -8.41 21.92
C ASP A 218 31.04 -7.96 23.04
N ARG A 219 30.65 -6.68 23.05
CA ARG A 219 29.69 -6.12 24.03
C ARG A 219 28.31 -6.75 23.96
N PHE A 220 27.89 -7.14 22.76
CA PHE A 220 26.59 -7.80 22.55
C PHE A 220 26.60 -9.28 22.98
N LEU A 221 27.75 -9.94 22.85
CA LEU A 221 27.93 -11.35 23.17
C LEU A 221 28.36 -11.58 24.63
N GLU A 222 28.87 -10.54 25.30
CA GLU A 222 29.35 -10.58 26.68
C GLU A 222 28.31 -11.09 27.69
N PRO A 223 27.01 -10.70 27.63
CA PRO A 223 26.00 -11.28 28.51
C PRO A 223 25.71 -12.77 28.25
N ILE A 224 25.96 -13.26 27.02
CA ILE A 224 25.58 -14.61 26.57
C ILE A 224 26.67 -15.63 26.85
N PHE A 225 27.94 -15.26 26.65
CA PHE A 225 29.07 -16.19 26.74
C PHE A 225 29.97 -15.90 27.93
N GLY A 226 29.75 -14.80 28.64
CA GLY A 226 30.70 -14.30 29.65
C GLY A 226 32.05 -13.90 29.03
N HIS A 227 32.93 -13.35 29.84
CA HIS A 227 34.30 -13.06 29.42
C HIS A 227 35.30 -13.65 30.41
N PRO A 228 36.38 -14.33 29.96
CA PRO A 228 37.30 -15.04 30.84
C PRO A 228 38.16 -14.13 31.74
N ASN A 229 38.08 -12.79 31.63
CA ASN A 229 38.81 -11.81 32.43
C ASN A 229 37.91 -10.62 32.84
N ASP A 230 36.65 -10.86 33.19
CA ASP A 230 35.76 -9.80 33.69
C ASP A 230 35.87 -9.66 35.22
N ASP A 231 36.62 -8.66 35.69
CA ASP A 231 36.76 -8.32 37.12
C ASP A 231 35.44 -7.78 37.74
N LEU A 232 34.39 -7.61 36.91
CA LEU A 232 33.07 -7.12 37.32
C LEU A 232 32.10 -8.24 37.76
N GLY A 233 32.51 -9.51 37.67
CA GLY A 233 31.73 -10.63 38.20
C GLY A 233 30.43 -10.94 37.45
N ASN A 234 30.33 -10.59 36.16
CA ASN A 234 29.18 -10.94 35.35
C ASN A 234 29.26 -12.40 34.90
N GLU A 235 28.54 -13.29 35.58
CA GLU A 235 28.36 -14.67 35.14
C GLU A 235 27.60 -14.71 33.81
N SER A 236 28.02 -15.61 32.93
CA SER A 236 27.34 -15.90 31.66
C SER A 236 25.89 -16.31 31.90
N PHE A 237 24.96 -15.85 31.05
CA PHE A 237 23.57 -16.34 31.09
C PHE A 237 23.46 -17.86 30.96
N LEU A 238 24.46 -18.52 30.36
CA LEU A 238 24.52 -19.98 30.24
C LEU A 238 24.90 -20.68 31.54
N ASP A 239 25.56 -19.97 32.46
CA ASP A 239 26.08 -20.52 33.72
C ASP A 239 25.17 -20.21 34.92
N MET A 240 24.12 -19.41 34.74
CA MET A 240 23.16 -19.12 35.80
C MET A 240 22.30 -20.35 36.15
N PRO A 241 22.21 -20.76 37.43
CA PRO A 241 21.37 -21.89 37.82
C PRO A 241 19.89 -21.57 37.56
N ASN A 242 19.20 -22.55 36.99
CA ASN A 242 17.82 -22.46 36.50
C ASN A 242 16.85 -22.12 37.66
N ALA A 243 16.54 -20.83 37.83
CA ALA A 243 15.60 -20.35 38.84
C ALA A 243 14.16 -20.58 38.36
N ASN A 244 13.69 -21.82 38.41
CA ASN A 244 12.27 -22.14 38.41
C ASN A 244 11.98 -23.40 39.23
N ALA A 245 11.99 -23.25 40.56
CA ALA A 245 11.32 -24.16 41.47
C ALA A 245 10.93 -23.40 42.74
N GLY A 246 9.79 -22.70 42.73
CA GLY A 246 9.25 -22.14 43.97
C GLY A 246 8.20 -21.04 43.82
N LYS A 247 6.94 -21.46 43.81
CA LYS A 247 5.72 -20.73 44.24
C LYS A 247 5.31 -19.46 43.47
N ALA A 248 4.28 -19.65 42.65
CA ALA A 248 3.28 -18.62 42.40
C ALA A 248 2.60 -18.22 43.73
N GLU A 249 2.79 -16.99 44.17
CA GLU A 249 1.91 -16.31 45.11
C GLU A 249 1.49 -14.96 44.50
N ASP A 250 0.30 -15.00 43.92
CA ASP A 250 -0.77 -14.00 43.97
C ASP A 250 -0.42 -12.65 44.61
N LYS A 251 -0.36 -11.57 43.79
CA LYS A 251 -0.97 -10.25 44.09
C LYS A 251 -1.28 -9.50 42.79
N GLY A 252 -2.57 -9.26 42.56
CA GLY A 252 -3.07 -8.27 41.61
C GLY A 252 -3.02 -6.83 42.14
N GLY A 253 -3.26 -5.87 41.22
CA GLY A 253 -3.42 -4.42 41.44
C GLY A 253 -2.17 -3.64 41.02
N HIS A 254 -2.22 -2.61 40.16
CA HIS A 254 -3.29 -1.73 39.67
C HIS A 254 -3.10 -1.44 38.17
#